data_AF-A0A946EB74-F1
#
_entry.id   AF-A0A946EB74-F1
#
_cell.length_a   1.000
_cell.length_b   1.000
_cell.length_c   1.000
_cell.angle_alpha   90.00
_cell.angle_beta   90.00
_cell.angle_gamma   90.00
#
_symmetry.space_group_name_H-M   'P 1'
#
loop_
_entity.id
_entity.type
_entity.pdbx_description
1 polymer ?
#
loop_
_entity_poly.entity_id
_entity_poly.type
_entity_poly.pdbx_seq_one_letter_code
_entity_poly.pdbx_strand_id
1 'polypeptide(L)'
;ACKHEFGKLLYPKSHPYFSNVLANDFDVSREQLIEHHKQFLNLSDATIFVAGKVTKDVLKTIDSVIGKVENRNSKKSKIKRIDEAVATKVLLPKNGAVQSAIRIGRLLPFTMSGNDFIPFQVLNTLLGGYFSSRLMANIREDKGFTYGIGSGLLANRSSTIFLIATEVNVNSTNETIKEISFEMDRLKTEKVSNSELSRVKKFMTGSFLRSSDGPFNVSDKYKSSYFHGLDNEFNSLYLSKIQDVSSENVRDLAIKYLNDKDMIEVVVGNR
;
A
#
# COMPACT_ATOMS: atom_id res chain seq x y z
N ALA A 1 -0.34 -1.77 18.56
CA ALA A 1 -1.78 -1.45 18.78
C ALA A 1 -2.39 -0.77 17.55
N CYS A 2 -2.06 0.49 17.23
CA CYS A 2 -2.77 1.26 16.18
C CYS A 2 -2.80 0.59 14.79
N LYS A 3 -1.65 0.11 14.29
CA LYS A 3 -1.56 -0.62 13.01
C LYS A 3 -2.44 -1.86 12.98
N HIS A 4 -2.45 -2.62 14.07
CA HIS A 4 -3.18 -3.88 14.17
C HIS A 4 -4.69 -3.61 14.22
N GLU A 5 -5.12 -2.62 14.99
CA GLU A 5 -6.54 -2.23 15.04
C GLU A 5 -7.03 -1.71 13.69
N PHE A 6 -6.26 -0.84 13.03
CA PHE A 6 -6.58 -0.37 11.67
C PHE A 6 -6.72 -1.55 10.69
N GLY A 7 -5.78 -2.50 10.72
CA GLY A 7 -5.81 -3.69 9.87
C GLY A 7 -7.06 -4.56 10.05
N LYS A 8 -7.57 -4.68 11.28
CA LYS A 8 -8.82 -5.40 11.58
C LYS A 8 -10.06 -4.75 10.99
N LEU A 9 -10.09 -3.43 10.93
CA LEU A 9 -11.24 -2.67 10.46
C LEU A 9 -11.34 -2.63 8.93
N LEU A 10 -10.24 -2.89 8.21
CA LEU A 10 -10.22 -2.89 6.74
C LEU A 10 -11.03 -4.02 6.12
N TYR A 11 -11.04 -5.20 6.74
CA TYR A 11 -11.63 -6.40 6.16
C TYR A 11 -12.53 -7.12 7.17
N PRO A 12 -13.67 -7.70 6.76
CA PRO A 12 -14.47 -8.52 7.66
C PRO A 12 -13.71 -9.80 8.06
N LYS A 13 -13.99 -10.34 9.24
CA LYS A 13 -13.31 -11.54 9.79
C LYS A 13 -13.28 -12.75 8.85
N SER A 14 -14.27 -12.88 7.96
CA SER A 14 -14.36 -13.96 6.98
C SER A 14 -13.47 -13.77 5.75
N HIS A 15 -12.86 -12.60 5.57
CA HIS A 15 -12.05 -12.29 4.40
C HIS A 15 -10.58 -12.69 4.59
N PRO A 16 -9.89 -13.29 3.59
CA PRO A 16 -8.50 -13.75 3.73
C PRO A 16 -7.46 -12.68 4.10
N TYR A 17 -7.75 -11.40 3.84
CA TYR A 17 -6.88 -10.27 4.24
C TYR A 17 -7.18 -9.72 5.63
N PHE A 18 -8.19 -10.24 6.33
CA PHE A 18 -8.37 -9.93 7.74
C PHE A 18 -7.13 -10.40 8.51
N SER A 19 -6.42 -9.44 9.12
CA SER A 19 -5.19 -9.72 9.84
C SER A 19 -5.40 -9.44 11.32
N ASN A 20 -5.42 -10.51 12.10
CA ASN A 20 -5.43 -10.48 13.56
C ASN A 20 -4.51 -11.57 14.10
N VAL A 21 -3.21 -11.39 13.89
CA VAL A 21 -2.20 -12.32 14.41
C VAL A 21 -1.96 -12.05 15.90
N LEU A 22 -2.17 -13.07 16.72
CA LEU A 22 -1.99 -13.08 18.17
C LEU A 22 -0.81 -13.99 18.56
N ALA A 23 -0.31 -13.85 19.80
CA ALA A 23 0.80 -14.66 20.27
C ALA A 23 0.52 -16.18 20.20
N ASN A 24 -0.72 -16.59 20.52
CA ASN A 24 -1.11 -18.01 20.47
C ASN A 24 -1.27 -18.54 19.04
N ASP A 25 -1.32 -17.68 18.01
CA ASP A 25 -1.32 -18.17 16.61
C ASP A 25 0.02 -18.80 16.23
N PHE A 26 1.05 -18.61 17.05
CA PHE A 26 2.37 -19.25 16.91
C PHE A 26 2.47 -20.60 17.62
N ASP A 27 1.43 -21.04 18.35
CA ASP A 27 1.36 -22.37 18.96
C ASP A 27 1.02 -23.43 17.89
N VAL A 28 1.93 -23.60 16.93
CA VAL A 28 1.78 -24.52 15.79
C VAL A 28 2.58 -25.79 16.00
N SER A 29 1.95 -26.94 15.78
CA SER A 29 2.61 -28.25 15.85
C SER A 29 3.38 -28.56 14.56
N ARG A 30 4.34 -29.47 14.67
CA ARG A 30 5.07 -30.00 13.50
C ARG A 30 4.12 -30.58 12.47
N GLU A 31 3.09 -31.30 12.90
CA GLU A 31 2.10 -31.96 12.05
C GLU A 31 1.28 -30.93 11.27
N GLN A 32 0.88 -29.83 11.92
CA GLN A 32 0.18 -28.73 11.26
C GLN A 32 1.06 -28.06 10.18
N LEU A 33 2.35 -27.87 10.44
CA LEU A 33 3.29 -27.33 9.45
C LEU A 33 3.48 -28.28 8.26
N ILE A 34 3.60 -29.59 8.51
CA ILE A 34 3.70 -30.60 7.45
C ILE A 34 2.43 -30.62 6.59
N GLU A 35 1.25 -30.55 7.21
CA GLU A 35 -0.02 -30.52 6.48
C GLU A 35 -0.17 -29.24 5.67
N HIS A 36 0.17 -28.08 6.25
CA HIS A 36 0.18 -26.81 5.54
C HIS A 36 1.12 -26.85 4.32
N HIS A 37 2.33 -27.40 4.49
CA HIS A 37 3.28 -27.59 3.39
C HIS A 37 2.67 -28.45 2.27
N LYS A 38 2.07 -29.60 2.60
CA LYS A 38 1.43 -30.48 1.60
C LYS A 38 0.27 -29.79 0.87
N GLN A 39 -0.50 -28.97 1.58
CA GLN A 39 -1.69 -28.33 1.04
C GLN A 39 -1.40 -27.09 0.19
N PHE A 40 -0.44 -26.25 0.61
CA PHE A 40 -0.24 -24.92 0.02
C PHE A 40 1.08 -24.78 -0.74
N LEU A 41 2.12 -25.55 -0.42
CA LEU A 41 3.36 -25.52 -1.17
C LEU A 41 3.31 -26.53 -2.34
N ASN A 42 2.66 -26.11 -3.42
CA ASN A 42 2.65 -26.85 -4.66
C ASN A 42 3.59 -26.25 -5.70
N LEU A 43 4.73 -26.90 -5.93
CA LEU A 43 5.70 -26.43 -6.91
C LEU A 43 5.26 -26.68 -8.36
N SER A 44 4.24 -27.50 -8.62
CA SER A 44 3.76 -27.70 -10.00
C SER A 44 3.00 -26.51 -10.57
N ASP A 45 2.51 -25.62 -9.71
CA ASP A 45 1.89 -24.32 -10.06
C ASP A 45 2.86 -23.14 -9.81
N ALA A 46 4.13 -23.42 -9.50
CA ALA A 46 5.09 -22.36 -9.18
C ALA A 46 5.45 -21.52 -10.40
N THR A 47 5.54 -20.21 -10.18
CA THR A 47 6.15 -19.28 -11.14
C THR A 47 7.55 -18.93 -10.66
N ILE A 48 8.56 -19.25 -11.48
CA ILE A 48 9.97 -19.03 -11.16
C ILE A 48 10.44 -17.76 -11.87
N PHE A 49 10.93 -16.79 -11.09
CA PHE A 49 11.56 -15.57 -11.61
C PHE A 49 13.07 -15.70 -11.45
N VAL A 50 13.81 -15.60 -12.56
CA VAL A 50 15.27 -15.73 -12.58
C VAL A 50 15.87 -14.44 -13.14
N ALA A 51 16.84 -13.87 -12.43
CA ALA A 51 17.43 -12.59 -12.76
C ALA A 51 18.95 -12.60 -12.62
N GLY A 52 19.63 -11.81 -13.45
CA GLY A 52 21.09 -11.71 -13.48
C GLY A 52 21.65 -12.48 -14.67
N LYS A 53 22.78 -13.17 -14.46
CA LYS A 53 23.45 -13.96 -15.50
C LYS A 53 22.77 -15.33 -15.67
N VAL A 54 21.63 -15.35 -16.36
CA VAL A 54 20.88 -16.59 -16.60
C VAL A 54 21.49 -17.36 -17.78
N THR A 55 22.26 -18.42 -17.47
CA THR A 55 22.84 -19.30 -18.48
C THR A 55 21.95 -20.52 -18.76
N LYS A 56 22.23 -21.25 -19.84
CA LYS A 56 21.55 -22.52 -20.14
C LYS A 56 21.69 -23.54 -19.00
N ASP A 57 22.82 -23.55 -18.29
CA ASP A 57 23.05 -24.49 -17.19
C ASP A 57 22.21 -24.16 -15.95
N VAL A 58 21.97 -22.87 -15.68
CA VAL A 58 21.02 -22.44 -14.64
C VAL A 58 19.62 -22.95 -14.96
N LEU A 59 19.16 -22.77 -16.20
CA LEU A 59 17.85 -23.23 -16.64
C LEU A 59 17.72 -24.76 -16.56
N LYS A 60 18.75 -25.49 -17.00
CA LYS A 60 18.80 -26.96 -16.87
C LYS A 60 18.74 -27.41 -15.41
N THR A 61 19.44 -26.71 -14.50
CA THR A 61 19.43 -27.05 -13.08
C THR A 61 18.05 -26.86 -12.48
N ILE A 62 17.39 -25.73 -12.79
CA ILE A 62 16.01 -25.45 -12.37
C ILE A 62 15.06 -26.54 -12.86
N ASP A 63 15.13 -26.90 -14.15
CA ASP A 63 14.30 -27.96 -14.73
C ASP A 63 14.56 -29.32 -14.07
N SER A 64 15.82 -29.64 -13.77
CA SER A 64 16.20 -30.91 -13.15
C SER A 64 15.68 -31.08 -11.72
N VAL A 65 15.44 -29.99 -10.99
CA VAL A 65 15.02 -29.96 -9.58
C VAL A 65 13.51 -29.72 -9.46
N ILE A 66 13.00 -28.67 -10.13
CA ILE A 66 11.61 -28.21 -10.00
C ILE A 66 10.74 -28.75 -11.13
N GLY A 67 11.27 -28.90 -12.34
CA GLY A 67 10.53 -29.43 -13.50
C GLY A 67 10.10 -30.89 -13.34
N LYS A 68 10.71 -31.63 -12.39
CA LYS A 68 10.34 -33.01 -12.05
C LYS A 68 9.28 -33.12 -10.96
N VAL A 69 8.79 -32.00 -10.41
CA VAL A 69 7.76 -32.05 -9.36
C VAL A 69 6.45 -32.51 -9.99
N GLU A 70 5.87 -33.59 -9.44
CA GLU A 70 4.58 -34.12 -9.90
C GLU A 70 3.50 -33.06 -9.87
N ASN A 71 2.69 -33.04 -10.93
CA ASN A 71 1.59 -32.12 -11.02
C ASN A 71 0.50 -32.47 -10.00
N ARG A 72 0.39 -31.67 -8.95
CA ARG A 72 -0.72 -31.74 -8.00
C ARG A 72 -1.74 -30.68 -8.39
N ASN A 73 -3.02 -31.05 -8.44
CA ASN A 73 -4.07 -30.04 -8.62
C ASN A 73 -4.10 -29.12 -7.40
N SER A 74 -3.67 -27.87 -7.55
CA SER A 74 -3.86 -26.87 -6.50
C SER A 74 -5.23 -26.21 -6.65
N LYS A 75 -5.94 -26.05 -5.53
CA LYS A 75 -7.12 -25.17 -5.50
C LYS A 75 -6.63 -23.73 -5.40
N LYS A 76 -6.64 -23.01 -6.52
CA LYS A 76 -6.43 -21.55 -6.51
C LYS A 76 -7.58 -20.90 -5.73
N SER A 77 -7.27 -20.35 -4.56
CA SER A 77 -8.24 -19.60 -3.77
C SER A 77 -8.61 -18.31 -4.50
N LYS A 78 -9.89 -18.14 -4.80
CA LYS A 78 -10.42 -16.88 -5.32
C LYS A 78 -10.62 -15.93 -4.14
N ILE A 79 -9.76 -14.92 -4.04
CA ILE A 79 -9.95 -13.84 -3.06
C ILE A 79 -11.05 -12.95 -3.60
N LYS A 80 -12.18 -12.90 -2.89
CA LYS A 80 -13.28 -11.98 -3.24
C LYS A 80 -12.78 -10.55 -3.13
N ARG A 81 -13.22 -9.71 -4.06
CA ARG A 81 -12.98 -8.28 -3.99
C ARG A 81 -13.91 -7.66 -2.95
N ILE A 82 -13.35 -6.77 -2.15
CA ILE A 82 -14.09 -5.90 -1.24
C ILE A 82 -13.77 -4.48 -1.66
N ASP A 83 -14.79 -3.76 -2.09
CA ASP A 83 -14.63 -2.42 -2.63
C ASP A 83 -14.56 -1.36 -1.52
N GLU A 84 -15.19 -1.63 -0.37
CA GLU A 84 -15.29 -0.65 0.71
C GLU A 84 -15.22 -1.32 2.09
N ALA A 85 -14.54 -0.63 3.01
CA ALA A 85 -14.60 -0.93 4.44
C ALA A 85 -15.59 0.03 5.11
N VAL A 86 -16.15 -0.37 6.25
CA VAL A 86 -17.07 0.49 7.00
C VAL A 86 -16.28 1.62 7.66
N ALA A 87 -16.54 2.86 7.27
CA ALA A 87 -15.96 4.03 7.89
C ALA A 87 -16.22 4.03 9.40
N THR A 88 -15.16 4.11 10.19
CA THR A 88 -15.21 3.91 11.64
C THR A 88 -14.18 4.82 12.31
N LYS A 89 -14.54 5.47 13.42
CA LYS A 89 -13.61 6.20 14.27
C LYS A 89 -13.40 5.44 15.58
N VAL A 90 -12.16 5.04 15.85
CA VAL A 90 -11.78 4.29 17.05
C VAL A 90 -10.72 5.06 17.83
N LEU A 91 -10.98 5.32 19.10
CA LEU A 91 -9.98 5.77 20.07
C LEU A 91 -9.69 4.62 21.03
N LEU A 92 -8.43 4.23 21.15
CA LEU A 92 -7.95 3.31 22.18
C LEU A 92 -7.11 4.12 23.18
N PRO A 93 -7.70 4.48 24.35
CA PRO A 93 -7.00 5.24 25.37
C PRO A 93 -5.73 4.55 25.84
N LYS A 94 -4.66 5.33 26.03
CA LYS A 94 -3.42 4.82 26.63
C LYS A 94 -2.94 5.78 27.71
N ASN A 95 -3.25 5.44 28.97
CA ASN A 95 -2.88 6.24 30.13
C ASN A 95 -1.36 6.44 30.20
N GLY A 96 -0.93 7.66 30.49
CA GLY A 96 0.48 8.04 30.57
C GLY A 96 1.23 8.12 29.22
N ALA A 97 0.54 7.96 28.08
CA ALA A 97 1.16 8.15 26.78
C ALA A 97 1.44 9.63 26.51
N VAL A 98 2.70 9.95 26.22
CA VAL A 98 3.14 11.29 25.80
C VAL A 98 2.85 11.58 24.32
N GLN A 99 2.63 10.51 23.53
CA GLN A 99 2.33 10.58 22.11
C GLN A 99 1.10 9.74 21.76
N SER A 100 0.39 10.18 20.73
CA SER A 100 -0.72 9.47 20.11
C SER A 100 -0.35 8.99 18.72
N ALA A 101 -0.58 7.71 18.45
CA ALA A 101 -0.43 7.13 17.13
C ALA A 101 -1.75 7.29 16.36
N ILE A 102 -1.67 7.81 15.14
CA ILE A 102 -2.83 8.08 14.27
C ILE A 102 -2.69 7.28 12.98
N ARG A 103 -3.76 6.59 12.58
CA ARG A 103 -3.89 5.95 11.26
C ARG A 103 -5.24 6.35 10.65
N ILE A 104 -5.22 6.94 9.46
CA ILE A 104 -6.42 7.36 8.73
C ILE A 104 -6.34 6.78 7.32
N GLY A 105 -7.38 6.10 6.85
CA GLY A 105 -7.33 5.50 5.52
C GLY A 105 -8.56 4.70 5.16
N ARG A 106 -8.55 4.09 3.97
CA ARG A 106 -9.68 3.32 3.43
C ARG A 106 -9.21 2.24 2.46
N LEU A 107 -10.14 1.33 2.12
CA LEU A 107 -10.04 0.56 0.89
C LEU A 107 -10.43 1.44 -0.30
N LEU A 108 -9.64 1.35 -1.35
CA LEU A 108 -9.91 1.96 -2.65
C LEU A 108 -10.55 0.89 -3.56
N PRO A 109 -11.58 1.26 -4.35
CA PRO A 109 -12.27 0.36 -5.25
C PRO A 109 -11.49 0.18 -6.56
N PHE A 110 -10.18 -0.06 -6.46
CA PHE A 110 -9.33 -0.44 -7.57
C PHE A 110 -8.08 -1.19 -7.08
N THR A 111 -7.50 -1.97 -7.98
CA THR A 111 -6.22 -2.67 -7.80
C THR A 111 -5.16 -2.01 -8.66
N MET A 112 -3.94 -2.56 -8.65
CA MET A 112 -2.82 -2.10 -9.50
C MET A 112 -3.15 -2.06 -11.01
N SER A 113 -4.15 -2.83 -11.46
CA SER A 113 -4.64 -2.83 -12.85
C SER A 113 -5.74 -1.82 -13.16
N GLY A 114 -6.27 -1.12 -12.15
CA GLY A 114 -7.27 -0.07 -12.36
C GLY A 114 -6.67 1.19 -12.96
N ASN A 115 -7.44 1.89 -13.80
CA ASN A 115 -7.02 3.14 -14.45
C ASN A 115 -6.67 4.25 -13.45
N ASP A 116 -7.33 4.25 -12.28
CA ASP A 116 -7.10 5.26 -11.23
C ASP A 116 -5.81 5.00 -10.43
N PHE A 117 -5.17 3.82 -10.54
CA PHE A 117 -4.06 3.45 -9.66
C PHE A 117 -2.84 4.38 -9.80
N ILE A 118 -2.32 4.55 -11.01
CA ILE A 118 -1.13 5.40 -11.25
C ILE A 118 -1.44 6.88 -11.00
N PRO A 119 -2.56 7.45 -11.48
CA PRO A 119 -2.93 8.81 -11.13
C PRO A 119 -3.12 9.02 -9.61
N PHE A 120 -3.67 8.04 -8.89
CA PHE A 120 -3.77 8.11 -7.43
C PHE A 120 -2.40 8.01 -6.74
N GLN A 121 -1.41 7.30 -7.29
CA GLN A 121 -0.05 7.35 -6.77
C GLN A 121 0.55 8.76 -6.86
N VAL A 122 0.25 9.53 -7.91
CA VAL A 122 0.65 10.94 -8.02
C VAL A 122 -0.04 11.78 -6.95
N LEU A 123 -1.36 11.63 -6.78
CA LEU A 123 -2.13 12.28 -5.70
C LEU A 123 -1.58 11.93 -4.31
N ASN A 124 -1.30 10.66 -4.03
CA ASN A 124 -0.73 10.23 -2.76
C ASN A 124 0.67 10.83 -2.53
N THR A 125 1.49 10.93 -3.58
CA THR A 125 2.83 11.51 -3.46
C THR A 125 2.77 13.01 -3.15
N LEU A 126 1.83 13.74 -3.76
CA LEU A 126 1.54 15.14 -3.40
C LEU A 126 1.14 15.28 -1.93
N LEU A 127 0.22 14.43 -1.47
CA LEU A 127 -0.32 14.50 -0.11
C LEU A 127 0.73 14.13 0.96
N GLY A 128 1.29 12.92 0.89
CA GLY A 128 2.11 12.34 1.97
C GLY A 128 3.23 11.39 1.54
N GLY A 129 3.44 11.16 0.25
CA GLY A 129 4.32 10.08 -0.22
C GLY A 129 5.81 10.39 -0.27
N TYR A 130 6.25 11.59 0.13
CA TYR A 130 7.66 11.99 0.15
C TYR A 130 7.93 13.15 1.11
N PHE A 131 9.20 13.49 1.32
CA PHE A 131 9.60 14.46 2.35
C PHE A 131 9.05 15.89 2.11
N SER A 132 8.93 16.32 0.86
CA SER A 132 8.38 17.64 0.51
C SER A 132 6.88 17.61 0.21
N SER A 133 6.15 16.65 0.76
CA SER A 133 4.69 16.53 0.59
C SER A 133 3.94 17.57 1.41
N ARG A 134 2.67 17.79 1.08
CA ARG A 134 1.82 18.76 1.78
C ARG A 134 1.65 18.44 3.27
N LEU A 135 1.44 17.17 3.62
CA LEU A 135 1.34 16.73 5.02
C LEU A 135 2.64 16.98 5.80
N MET A 136 3.80 16.69 5.21
CA MET A 136 5.09 16.97 5.86
C MET A 136 5.29 18.48 6.05
N ALA A 137 5.08 19.29 5.01
CA ALA A 137 5.23 20.73 5.08
C ALA A 137 4.30 21.35 6.14
N ASN A 138 3.03 20.97 6.16
CA ASN A 138 2.05 21.52 7.09
C ASN A 138 2.28 21.02 8.53
N ILE A 139 2.28 19.72 8.76
CA ILE A 139 2.16 19.18 10.12
C ILE A 139 3.53 19.04 10.81
N ARG A 140 4.58 18.73 10.04
CA ARG A 140 5.94 18.59 10.58
C ARG A 140 6.70 19.91 10.54
N GLU A 141 6.79 20.57 9.38
CA GLU A 141 7.67 21.73 9.21
C GLU A 141 7.08 23.02 9.78
N ASP A 142 5.82 23.33 9.47
CA ASP A 142 5.13 24.53 9.95
C ASP A 142 4.69 24.38 11.42
N LYS A 143 3.99 23.29 11.75
CA LYS A 143 3.37 23.12 13.07
C LYS A 143 4.21 22.37 14.10
N GLY A 144 5.20 21.57 13.69
CA GLY A 144 6.04 20.81 14.61
C GLY A 144 5.31 19.75 15.45
N PHE A 145 4.14 19.26 15.01
CA PHE A 145 3.32 18.31 15.78
C PHE A 145 3.89 16.89 15.82
N THR A 146 4.70 16.54 14.83
CA THR A 146 5.25 15.20 14.63
C THR A 146 6.70 15.27 14.14
N TYR A 147 7.45 14.20 14.37
CA TYR A 147 8.71 13.97 13.67
C TYR A 147 8.50 13.63 12.18
N GLY A 148 7.37 13.00 11.83
CA GLY A 148 7.07 12.64 10.46
C GLY A 148 5.65 12.12 10.26
N ILE A 149 5.04 12.53 9.15
CA ILE A 149 3.74 12.04 8.69
C ILE A 149 3.87 11.61 7.23
N GLY A 150 3.28 10.47 6.89
CA GLY A 150 3.32 9.98 5.52
C GLY A 150 2.01 9.34 5.08
N SER A 151 1.84 9.23 3.77
CA SER A 151 0.74 8.49 3.15
C SER A 151 1.24 7.50 2.11
N GLY A 152 0.56 6.36 2.00
CA GLY A 152 0.98 5.28 1.12
C GLY A 152 -0.18 4.46 0.57
N LEU A 153 0.14 3.72 -0.49
CA LEU A 153 -0.72 2.71 -1.07
C LEU A 153 -0.14 1.32 -0.81
N LEU A 154 -0.97 0.38 -0.36
CA LEU A 154 -0.65 -1.04 -0.35
C LEU A 154 -1.60 -1.74 -1.33
N ALA A 155 -1.06 -2.12 -2.50
CA ALA A 155 -1.80 -2.84 -3.51
C ALA A 155 -1.85 -4.34 -3.15
N ASN A 156 -3.03 -4.82 -2.80
CA ASN A 156 -3.31 -6.24 -2.71
C ASN A 156 -3.94 -6.74 -4.02
N ARG A 157 -4.00 -8.06 -4.21
CA ARG A 157 -4.60 -8.66 -5.43
C ARG A 157 -6.08 -8.34 -5.62
N SER A 158 -6.82 -8.02 -4.55
CA SER A 158 -8.27 -7.79 -4.60
C SER A 158 -8.71 -6.39 -4.20
N SER A 159 -7.81 -5.54 -3.71
CA SER A 159 -8.10 -4.16 -3.28
C SER A 159 -6.80 -3.38 -3.08
N THR A 160 -6.89 -2.05 -3.01
CA THR A 160 -5.75 -1.20 -2.62
C THR A 160 -6.08 -0.49 -1.31
N ILE A 161 -5.17 -0.51 -0.34
CA ILE A 161 -5.31 0.23 0.91
C ILE A 161 -4.63 1.59 0.72
N PHE A 162 -5.35 2.67 0.98
CA PHE A 162 -4.78 3.99 1.19
C PHE A 162 -4.66 4.26 2.69
N LEU A 163 -3.49 4.72 3.14
CA LEU A 163 -3.23 4.96 4.56
C LEU A 163 -2.37 6.21 4.76
N ILE A 164 -2.78 7.07 5.68
CA ILE A 164 -2.01 8.14 6.31
C ILE A 164 -1.61 7.68 7.71
N ALA A 165 -0.36 7.89 8.08
CA ALA A 165 0.21 7.45 9.34
C ALA A 165 1.12 8.50 9.95
N THR A 166 0.94 8.75 11.25
CA THR A 166 1.80 9.62 12.05
C THR A 166 1.78 9.23 13.53
N GLU A 167 2.74 9.76 14.28
CA GLU A 167 2.79 9.76 15.75
C GLU A 167 3.05 11.20 16.19
N VAL A 168 2.20 11.72 17.07
CA VAL A 168 2.17 13.14 17.45
C VAL A 168 2.19 13.31 18.96
N ASN A 169 2.58 14.49 19.44
CA ASN A 169 2.35 14.85 20.84
C ASN A 169 0.87 14.73 21.18
N VAL A 170 0.56 14.18 22.35
CA VAL A 170 -0.82 13.90 22.77
C VAL A 170 -1.74 15.13 22.70
N ASN A 171 -1.20 16.30 23.07
CA ASN A 171 -1.92 17.58 23.05
C ASN A 171 -2.19 18.13 21.64
N SER A 172 -1.58 17.56 20.60
CA SER A 172 -1.74 17.97 19.20
C SER A 172 -2.54 16.96 18.38
N THR A 173 -3.17 15.97 19.04
CA THR A 173 -3.85 14.86 18.36
C THR A 173 -5.04 15.31 17.52
N ASN A 174 -5.95 16.09 18.11
CA ASN A 174 -7.14 16.57 17.39
C ASN A 174 -6.77 17.59 16.31
N GLU A 175 -5.81 18.47 16.61
CA GLU A 175 -5.27 19.46 15.68
C GLU A 175 -4.64 18.75 14.48
N THR A 176 -3.85 17.69 14.70
CA THR A 176 -3.27 16.92 13.59
C THR A 176 -4.34 16.28 12.71
N ILE A 177 -5.39 15.71 13.29
CA ILE A 177 -6.50 15.11 12.52
C ILE A 177 -7.18 16.18 11.66
N LYS A 178 -7.44 17.36 12.22
CA LYS A 178 -8.01 18.50 11.48
C LYS A 178 -7.10 18.93 10.32
N GLU A 179 -5.79 18.98 10.54
CA GLU A 179 -4.82 19.36 9.49
C GLU A 179 -4.68 18.31 8.39
N ILE A 180 -4.82 17.02 8.72
CA ILE A 180 -4.90 15.96 7.72
C ILE A 180 -6.13 16.15 6.83
N SER A 181 -7.30 16.37 7.43
CA SER A 181 -8.55 16.67 6.70
C SER A 181 -8.41 17.93 5.85
N PHE A 182 -7.79 18.99 6.40
CA PHE A 182 -7.53 20.24 5.70
C PHE A 182 -6.71 20.03 4.42
N GLU A 183 -5.60 19.30 4.47
CA GLU A 183 -4.79 19.05 3.26
C GLU A 183 -5.49 18.16 2.23
N MET A 184 -6.32 17.21 2.68
CA MET A 184 -7.18 16.44 1.77
C MET A 184 -8.23 17.32 1.10
N ASP A 185 -8.85 18.25 1.84
CA ASP A 185 -9.82 19.21 1.34
C ASP A 185 -9.20 20.19 0.33
N ARG A 186 -7.99 20.67 0.59
CA ARG A 186 -7.26 21.53 -0.35
C ARG A 186 -6.99 20.85 -1.68
N LEU A 187 -6.72 19.54 -1.71
CA LEU A 187 -6.55 18.80 -2.96
C LEU A 187 -7.87 18.65 -3.75
N LYS A 188 -9.03 18.80 -3.09
CA LYS A 188 -10.35 18.81 -3.74
C LYS A 188 -10.73 20.18 -4.29
N THR A 189 -10.33 21.25 -3.62
CA THR A 189 -10.81 22.62 -3.92
C THR A 189 -9.79 23.47 -4.66
N GLU A 190 -8.50 23.26 -4.42
CA GLU A 190 -7.41 24.02 -5.02
C GLU A 190 -6.74 23.24 -6.15
N LYS A 191 -6.54 23.90 -7.29
CA LYS A 191 -5.79 23.31 -8.39
C LYS A 191 -4.30 23.23 -8.04
N VAL A 192 -3.73 22.04 -8.10
CA VAL A 192 -2.28 21.84 -7.93
C VAL A 192 -1.53 22.62 -9.01
N SER A 193 -0.52 23.39 -8.59
CA SER A 193 0.28 24.18 -9.53
C SER A 193 1.13 23.29 -10.43
N ASN A 194 1.43 23.77 -11.65
CA ASN A 194 2.27 23.01 -12.60
C ASN A 194 3.69 22.75 -12.04
N SER A 195 4.22 23.67 -11.25
CA SER A 195 5.55 23.53 -10.63
C SER A 195 5.57 22.44 -9.55
N GLU A 196 4.56 22.41 -8.68
CA GLU A 196 4.39 21.37 -7.66
C GLU A 196 4.18 19.99 -8.30
N LEU A 197 3.27 19.89 -9.27
CA LEU A 197 2.99 18.65 -9.99
C LEU A 197 4.24 18.15 -10.75
N SER A 198 4.97 19.04 -11.41
CA SER A 198 6.22 18.69 -12.10
C SER A 198 7.28 18.16 -11.14
N ARG A 199 7.41 18.74 -9.94
CA ARG A 199 8.34 18.26 -8.91
C ARG A 199 7.98 16.85 -8.46
N VAL A 200 6.70 16.58 -8.21
CA VAL A 200 6.23 15.24 -7.82
C VAL A 200 6.48 14.22 -8.92
N LYS A 201 6.15 14.55 -10.19
CA LYS A 201 6.41 13.67 -11.33
C LYS A 201 7.90 13.34 -11.46
N LYS A 202 8.79 14.33 -11.33
CA LYS A 202 10.26 14.13 -11.35
C LYS A 202 10.73 13.24 -10.21
N PHE A 203 10.22 13.47 -8.99
CA PHE A 203 10.53 12.63 -7.84
C PHE A 203 10.10 11.18 -8.06
N MET A 204 8.89 10.95 -8.56
CA MET A 204 8.37 9.62 -8.85
C MET A 204 9.16 8.92 -9.96
N THR A 205 9.49 9.62 -11.05
CA THR A 205 10.34 9.10 -12.13
C THR A 205 11.72 8.70 -11.58
N GLY A 206 12.38 9.58 -10.82
CA GLY A 206 13.68 9.27 -10.23
C GLY A 206 13.62 8.09 -9.26
N SER A 207 12.56 8.01 -8.45
CA SER A 207 12.34 6.89 -7.52
C SER A 207 12.08 5.59 -8.26
N PHE A 208 11.32 5.63 -9.35
CA PHE A 208 11.10 4.48 -10.21
C PHE A 208 12.41 3.98 -10.81
N LEU A 209 13.22 4.87 -11.41
CA LEU A 209 14.52 4.51 -11.99
C LEU A 209 15.47 3.89 -10.95
N ARG A 210 15.59 4.50 -9.75
CA ARG A 210 16.40 3.93 -8.66
C ARG A 210 15.90 2.55 -8.23
N SER A 211 14.58 2.39 -8.11
CA SER A 211 13.98 1.09 -7.75
C SER A 211 14.05 0.05 -8.87
N SER A 212 14.51 0.42 -10.07
CA SER A 212 14.72 -0.46 -11.21
C SER A 212 16.21 -0.73 -11.47
N ASP A 213 17.11 -0.26 -10.61
CA ASP A 213 18.54 -0.41 -10.83
C ASP A 213 19.01 -1.83 -10.49
N GLY A 214 19.56 -2.54 -11.48
CA GLY A 214 20.05 -3.90 -11.35
C GLY A 214 19.00 -4.99 -11.62
N PRO A 215 19.46 -6.21 -11.99
CA PRO A 215 18.60 -7.28 -12.50
C PRO A 215 17.56 -7.78 -11.50
N PHE A 216 17.89 -7.84 -10.21
CA PHE A 216 16.96 -8.32 -9.18
C PHE A 216 15.79 -7.35 -8.96
N ASN A 217 16.08 -6.04 -8.93
CA ASN A 217 15.09 -5.00 -8.79
C ASN A 217 14.12 -4.95 -9.99
N VAL A 218 14.64 -5.11 -11.21
CA VAL A 218 13.83 -5.28 -12.42
C VAL A 218 12.94 -6.52 -12.32
N SER A 219 13.51 -7.66 -11.89
CA SER A 219 12.76 -8.90 -11.71
C SER A 219 11.66 -8.78 -10.65
N ASP A 220 11.88 -8.07 -9.55
CA ASP A 220 10.87 -7.83 -8.53
C ASP A 220 9.68 -7.02 -9.06
N LYS A 221 9.91 -6.09 -9.99
CA LYS A 221 8.85 -5.35 -10.67
C LYS A 221 8.03 -6.24 -11.59
N TYR A 222 8.67 -7.09 -12.39
CA TYR A 222 7.96 -8.07 -13.22
C TYR A 222 7.18 -9.08 -12.38
N LYS A 223 7.77 -9.55 -11.27
CA LYS A 223 7.09 -10.39 -10.29
C LYS A 223 5.83 -9.71 -9.73
N SER A 224 5.94 -8.44 -9.35
CA SER A 224 4.79 -7.67 -8.87
C SER A 224 3.70 -7.55 -9.94
N SER A 225 4.06 -7.15 -11.17
CA SER A 225 3.11 -7.07 -12.30
C SER A 225 2.40 -8.40 -12.56
N TYR A 226 3.17 -9.49 -12.64
CA TYR A 226 2.65 -10.83 -12.88
C TYR A 226 1.60 -11.25 -11.84
N PHE A 227 1.89 -11.08 -10.55
CA PHE A 227 0.94 -11.45 -9.48
C PHE A 227 -0.31 -10.57 -9.42
N HIS A 228 -0.26 -9.38 -10.02
CA HIS A 228 -1.41 -8.49 -10.21
C HIS A 228 -2.12 -8.70 -11.56
N GLY A 229 -1.70 -9.69 -12.36
CA GLY A 229 -2.30 -9.99 -13.67
C GLY A 229 -2.03 -8.92 -14.72
N LEU A 230 -0.94 -8.18 -14.58
CA LEU A 230 -0.51 -7.15 -15.51
C LEU A 230 0.44 -7.73 -16.56
N ASP A 231 0.39 -7.14 -17.75
CA ASP A 231 1.33 -7.47 -18.83
C ASP A 231 2.75 -6.95 -18.53
N ASN A 232 3.69 -7.38 -19.38
CA ASN A 232 5.08 -6.96 -19.29
C ASN A 232 5.29 -5.48 -19.69
N GLU A 233 4.30 -4.85 -20.33
CA GLU A 233 4.37 -3.46 -20.78
C GLU A 233 4.01 -2.47 -19.67
N PHE A 234 3.31 -2.91 -18.62
CA PHE A 234 2.91 -2.07 -17.49
C PHE A 234 4.07 -1.22 -16.94
N ASN A 235 5.24 -1.83 -16.76
CA ASN A 235 6.42 -1.12 -16.23
C ASN A 235 6.97 -0.10 -17.22
N SER A 236 6.87 -0.37 -18.53
CA SER A 236 7.29 0.55 -19.59
C SER A 236 6.32 1.74 -19.71
N LEU A 237 5.02 1.49 -19.55
CA LEU A 237 3.96 2.50 -19.61
C LEU A 237 3.80 3.29 -18.30
N TYR A 238 4.45 2.86 -17.22
CA TYR A 238 4.35 3.51 -15.92
C TYR A 238 4.80 4.97 -15.97
N LEU A 239 5.95 5.23 -16.59
CA LEU A 239 6.53 6.57 -16.66
C LEU A 239 5.70 7.51 -17.53
N SER A 240 5.19 7.05 -18.68
CA SER A 240 4.30 7.86 -19.52
C SER A 240 3.01 8.20 -18.78
N LYS A 241 2.37 7.20 -18.14
CA LYS A 241 1.16 7.44 -17.34
C LYS A 241 1.38 8.45 -16.20
N ILE A 242 2.54 8.47 -15.54
CA ILE A 242 2.86 9.53 -14.57
C ILE A 242 2.92 10.90 -15.26
N GLN A 243 3.55 11.00 -16.43
CA GLN A 243 3.66 12.27 -17.14
C GLN A 243 2.30 12.79 -17.62
N ASP A 244 1.35 11.91 -17.93
CA ASP A 244 0.03 12.27 -18.43
C ASP A 244 -0.93 12.81 -17.36
N VAL A 245 -0.66 12.58 -16.07
CA VAL A 245 -1.53 13.04 -14.97
C VAL A 245 -1.62 14.56 -14.94
N SER A 246 -2.81 15.12 -15.12
CA SER A 246 -3.05 16.57 -14.99
C SER A 246 -3.45 16.97 -13.57
N SER A 247 -3.43 18.28 -13.28
CA SER A 247 -3.95 18.81 -12.02
C SER A 247 -5.46 18.56 -11.87
N GLU A 248 -6.20 18.51 -12.98
CA GLU A 248 -7.61 18.13 -13.02
C GLU A 248 -7.78 16.66 -12.58
N ASN A 249 -6.97 15.73 -13.12
CA ASN A 249 -7.03 14.33 -12.69
C ASN A 249 -6.77 14.19 -11.18
N VAL A 250 -5.79 14.93 -10.65
CA VAL A 250 -5.49 14.95 -9.21
C VAL A 250 -6.71 15.42 -8.40
N ARG A 251 -7.32 16.53 -8.80
CA ARG A 251 -8.49 17.09 -8.11
C ARG A 251 -9.69 16.14 -8.17
N ASP A 252 -9.97 15.58 -9.34
CA ASP A 252 -11.12 14.69 -9.55
C ASP A 252 -10.96 13.41 -8.71
N LEU A 253 -9.74 12.86 -8.61
CA LEU A 253 -9.45 11.74 -7.73
C LEU A 253 -9.52 12.11 -6.25
N ALA A 254 -9.07 13.31 -5.88
CA ALA A 254 -9.21 13.79 -4.51
C ALA A 254 -10.69 13.88 -4.12
N ILE A 255 -11.54 14.43 -4.99
CA ILE A 255 -13.00 14.53 -4.77
C ILE A 255 -13.61 13.14 -4.64
N LYS A 256 -13.18 12.22 -5.52
CA LYS A 256 -13.71 10.86 -5.57
C LYS A 256 -13.34 10.02 -4.34
N TYR A 257 -12.13 10.18 -3.81
CA TYR A 257 -11.58 9.20 -2.85
C TYR A 257 -11.14 9.77 -1.49
N LEU A 258 -10.85 11.07 -1.37
CA LEU A 258 -10.37 11.71 -0.13
C LEU A 258 -11.52 12.35 0.68
N ASN A 259 -12.57 11.58 0.93
CA ASN A 259 -13.69 11.99 1.77
C ASN A 259 -13.55 11.38 3.18
N ASP A 260 -13.50 12.24 4.20
CA ASP A 260 -13.36 11.83 5.61
C ASP A 260 -14.45 10.85 6.06
N LYS A 261 -15.65 10.99 5.51
CA LYS A 261 -16.80 10.14 5.82
C LYS A 261 -16.61 8.68 5.38
N ASP A 262 -15.65 8.42 4.49
CA ASP A 262 -15.34 7.09 3.99
C ASP A 262 -14.09 6.50 4.64
N MET A 263 -13.45 7.25 5.55
CA MET A 263 -12.18 6.85 6.17
C MET A 263 -12.42 6.10 7.48
N ILE A 264 -11.57 5.10 7.71
CA ILE A 264 -11.31 4.56 9.03
C ILE A 264 -10.27 5.45 9.70
N GLU A 265 -10.56 5.91 10.91
CA GLU A 265 -9.66 6.67 11.78
C GLU A 265 -9.40 5.83 13.04
N VAL A 266 -8.13 5.53 13.31
CA VAL A 266 -7.72 4.88 14.55
C VAL A 266 -6.70 5.75 15.25
N VAL A 267 -6.98 6.06 16.52
CA VAL A 267 -6.09 6.76 17.43
C VAL A 267 -5.76 5.84 18.60
N VAL A 268 -4.48 5.67 18.91
CA VAL A 268 -4.01 5.02 20.14
C VAL A 268 -3.18 5.99 20.94
N GLY A 269 -3.63 6.34 22.14
CA GLY A 269 -3.11 7.47 22.91
C GLY A 269 -4.26 8.22 23.57
N ASN A 270 -4.15 9.53 23.69
CA ASN A 270 -5.28 10.39 24.08
C ASN A 270 -5.50 11.48 23.03
N ARG A 271 -6.69 12.08 23.04
CA ARG A 271 -7.05 13.18 22.16
C ARG A 271 -8.00 14.11 22.89
#